data_AF-A0A8S2TYU9-F1
#
_entry.id   AF-A0A8S2TYU9-F1
#
_cell.length_a   1.000
_cell.length_b   1.000
_cell.length_c   1.000
_cell.angle_alpha   90.00
_cell.angle_beta   90.00
_cell.angle_gamma   90.00
#
_symmetry.space_group_name_H-M   'P 1'
#
loop_
_entity.id
_entity.type
_entity.pdbx_description
1 polymer ?
#
loop_
_entity_poly.entity_id
_entity_poly.type
_entity_poly.pdbx_seq_one_letter_code
_entity_poly.pdbx_strand_id
1 'polypeptide(L)'
;IFFSIGRDADVHIWNSRIVNNSLNGVRAVNIRSLVEINQTLINHNQRHGLDIDSGAGALWTYHSSFNSNNEDGIHISYDGGERRLYY
;
A
#
# COMPACT_ATOMS: atom_id res chain seq x y z
N ILE A 1 -3.33 1.86 9.19
CA ILE A 1 -1.99 1.51 9.74
C ILE A 1 -0.96 2.40 9.05
N PHE A 2 0.02 2.95 9.78
CA PHE A 2 1.04 3.86 9.26
C PHE A 2 2.43 3.31 9.56
N PHE A 3 3.31 3.21 8.56
CA PHE A 3 4.69 2.72 8.71
C PHE A 3 5.67 3.75 8.15
N SER A 4 6.75 4.04 8.89
CA SER A 4 7.90 4.85 8.46
C SER A 4 9.14 4.32 9.20
N ILE A 5 10.13 3.75 8.49
CA ILE A 5 11.41 3.31 9.09
C ILE A 5 12.62 3.40 8.14
N GLY A 6 13.75 3.83 8.70
CA GLY A 6 15.03 4.22 8.06
C GLY A 6 15.95 3.11 7.54
N ARG A 7 15.38 2.01 7.07
CA ARG A 7 15.88 1.09 6.03
C ARG A 7 14.60 0.49 5.54
N ASP A 8 14.32 0.56 4.24
CA ASP A 8 13.02 0.16 3.71
C ASP A 8 12.75 -1.30 4.11
N ALA A 9 11.88 -1.48 5.11
CA ALA A 9 11.47 -2.79 5.57
C ALA A 9 10.27 -3.21 4.73
N ASP A 10 10.19 -4.50 4.46
CA ASP A 10 9.03 -5.06 3.77
C ASP A 10 7.77 -4.87 4.61
N VAL A 11 6.67 -4.55 3.94
CA VAL A 11 5.35 -4.46 4.55
C VAL A 11 4.56 -5.70 4.15
N HIS A 12 4.26 -6.55 5.13
CA HIS A 12 3.44 -7.74 4.93
C HIS A 12 2.08 -7.57 5.62
N ILE A 13 0.99 -7.69 4.85
CA ILE A 13 -0.38 -7.67 5.35
C ILE A 13 -1.07 -8.94 4.90
N TRP A 14 -1.25 -9.88 5.83
CA TRP A 14 -1.78 -11.20 5.53
C TRP A 14 -3.03 -11.51 6.35
N ASN A 15 -3.93 -12.33 5.80
CA ASN A 15 -5.08 -12.91 6.51
C ASN A 15 -5.90 -11.87 7.30
N SER A 16 -6.09 -10.71 6.70
CA SER A 16 -6.62 -9.53 7.37
C SER A 16 -7.94 -9.05 6.75
N ARG A 17 -8.68 -8.25 7.52
CA ARG A 17 -9.87 -7.54 7.04
C ARG A 17 -9.75 -6.06 7.41
N ILE A 18 -9.53 -5.22 6.41
CA ILE A 18 -9.28 -3.77 6.56
C ILE A 18 -10.46 -3.02 5.95
N VAL A 19 -11.39 -2.60 6.81
CA VAL A 19 -12.71 -2.11 6.35
C VAL A 19 -13.16 -0.86 7.09
N ASN A 20 -14.03 -0.07 6.44
CA ASN A 20 -14.69 1.09 7.03
C ASN A 20 -13.72 2.16 7.57
N ASN A 21 -12.56 2.36 6.93
CA ASN A 21 -11.64 3.42 7.33
C ASN A 21 -12.10 4.77 6.78
N SER A 22 -11.89 5.84 7.56
CA SER A 22 -12.29 7.21 7.23
C SER A 22 -11.49 7.84 6.08
N LEU A 23 -10.43 7.18 5.63
CA LEU A 23 -9.63 7.54 4.45
C LEU A 23 -9.30 6.26 3.66
N ASN A 24 -8.02 5.95 3.48
CA ASN A 24 -7.57 4.74 2.81
C ASN A 24 -7.64 3.53 3.76
N GLY A 25 -7.76 2.31 3.21
CA GLY A 25 -7.59 1.09 4.01
C GLY A 25 -6.13 0.93 4.46
N VAL A 26 -5.21 0.97 3.50
CA VAL A 26 -3.76 0.95 3.73
C VAL A 26 -3.14 2.13 2.99
N ARG A 27 -2.23 2.87 3.65
CA ARG A 27 -1.41 3.90 3.01
C ARG A 27 0.06 3.60 3.27
N ALA A 28 0.82 3.36 2.20
CA ALA A 28 2.26 3.19 2.22
C ALA A 28 2.90 4.37 1.47
N VAL A 29 3.84 5.07 2.11
CA VAL A 29 4.42 6.30 1.56
C VAL A 29 5.92 6.11 1.36
N ASN A 30 6.39 6.30 0.13
CA ASN A 30 7.80 6.26 -0.27
C ASN A 30 8.54 5.00 0.22
N ILE A 31 7.91 3.84 0.09
CA ILE A 31 8.51 2.56 0.50
C ILE A 31 9.41 2.07 -0.62
N ARG A 32 10.71 1.90 -0.40
CA ARG A 32 11.62 1.35 -1.45
C ARG A 32 11.83 -0.16 -1.35
N SER A 33 11.03 -0.84 -0.53
CA SER A 33 11.03 -2.30 -0.40
C SER A 33 9.72 -2.93 -0.91
N LEU A 34 9.48 -4.20 -0.57
CA LEU A 34 8.28 -4.94 -0.93
C LEU A 34 7.09 -4.48 -0.09
N VAL A 35 5.95 -4.26 -0.75
CA VAL A 35 4.63 -4.26 -0.15
C VAL A 35 3.91 -5.52 -0.60
N GLU A 36 3.54 -6.37 0.34
CA GLU A 36 2.87 -7.64 0.08
C GLU A 36 1.54 -7.72 0.81
N ILE A 37 0.47 -7.94 0.05
CA ILE A 37 -0.88 -8.15 0.56
C ILE A 37 -1.39 -9.51 0.09
N ASN A 38 -1.66 -10.40 1.04
CA ASN A 38 -2.08 -11.78 0.79
C ASN A 38 -3.33 -12.14 1.61
N GLN A 39 -4.26 -12.89 1.02
CA GLN A 39 -5.45 -13.42 1.72
C GLN A 39 -6.20 -12.34 2.52
N THR A 40 -6.29 -11.13 1.98
CA THR A 40 -6.80 -9.96 2.72
C THR A 40 -7.99 -9.34 1.99
N LEU A 41 -9.00 -8.95 2.77
CA LEU A 41 -10.14 -8.18 2.28
C LEU A 41 -9.99 -6.71 2.66
N ILE A 42 -9.98 -5.81 1.67
CA ILE A 42 -9.89 -4.36 1.85
C ILE A 42 -11.10 -3.70 1.19
N ASN A 43 -12.08 -3.25 1.98
CA ASN A 43 -13.34 -2.72 1.44
C ASN A 43 -14.03 -1.64 2.27
N HIS A 44 -14.96 -0.90 1.65
CA HIS A 44 -15.75 0.15 2.31
C HIS A 44 -14.90 1.26 2.94
N ASN A 45 -13.73 1.57 2.37
CA ASN A 45 -12.92 2.70 2.82
C ASN A 45 -13.35 4.00 2.09
N GLN A 46 -13.29 5.13 2.78
CA GLN A 46 -13.79 6.43 2.28
C GLN A 46 -12.95 7.04 1.16
N ARG A 47 -11.75 6.50 0.92
CA ARG A 47 -10.89 6.83 -0.23
C ARG A 47 -10.45 5.54 -0.93
N HIS A 48 -9.15 5.27 -1.02
CA HIS A 48 -8.63 4.09 -1.71
C HIS A 48 -8.61 2.85 -0.81
N GLY A 49 -8.63 1.66 -1.40
CA GLY A 49 -8.35 0.43 -0.65
C GLY A 49 -6.89 0.39 -0.19
N LEU A 50 -5.97 0.33 -1.15
CA LEU A 50 -4.53 0.49 -0.96
C LEU A 50 -4.06 1.75 -1.68
N ASP A 51 -3.36 2.62 -0.96
CA ASP A 51 -2.73 3.84 -1.46
C ASP A 51 -1.21 3.72 -1.33
N ILE A 52 -0.51 3.53 -2.45
CA ILE A 52 0.94 3.61 -2.56
C ILE A 52 1.30 5.01 -3.02
N ASP A 53 1.73 5.84 -2.08
CA ASP A 53 2.11 7.23 -2.32
C ASP A 53 3.62 7.33 -2.53
N SER A 54 4.08 8.00 -3.58
CA SER A 54 5.50 8.12 -3.94
C SER A 54 6.23 6.78 -4.23
N GLY A 55 5.50 5.74 -4.61
CA GLY A 55 6.02 4.46 -5.09
C GLY A 55 6.30 3.39 -4.04
N ALA A 56 6.42 2.16 -4.56
CA ALA A 56 6.90 0.96 -3.86
C ALA A 56 8.12 0.38 -4.60
N GLY A 57 9.02 -0.33 -3.92
CA GLY A 57 10.08 -1.10 -4.59
C GLY A 57 9.50 -2.28 -5.39
N ALA A 58 8.54 -2.98 -4.78
CA ALA A 58 7.68 -3.96 -5.42
C ALA A 58 6.31 -3.98 -4.74
N LEU A 59 5.25 -4.33 -5.48
CA LEU A 59 3.92 -4.54 -4.93
C LEU A 59 3.38 -5.90 -5.36
N TRP A 60 3.12 -6.78 -4.39
CA TRP A 60 2.51 -8.09 -4.62
C TRP A 60 1.15 -8.16 -3.93
N THR A 61 0.10 -8.34 -4.74
CA THR A 61 -1.25 -8.53 -4.23
C THR A 61 -1.81 -9.84 -4.77
N TYR A 62 -1.96 -10.85 -3.92
CA TYR A 62 -2.47 -12.15 -4.34
C TYR A 62 -3.51 -12.68 -3.35
N HIS A 63 -4.49 -13.42 -3.87
CA HIS A 63 -5.65 -13.92 -3.12
C HIS A 63 -6.35 -12.86 -2.25
N SER A 64 -6.31 -11.59 -2.66
CA SER A 64 -6.84 -10.45 -1.90
C SER A 64 -7.89 -9.72 -2.71
N SER A 65 -8.82 -9.05 -2.03
CA SER A 65 -9.92 -8.32 -2.66
C SER A 65 -9.93 -6.86 -2.23
N PHE A 66 -9.99 -5.95 -3.20
CA PHE A 66 -9.98 -4.50 -3.01
C PHE A 66 -11.25 -3.92 -3.63
N ASN A 67 -12.40 -4.08 -2.98
CA ASN A 67 -13.72 -3.75 -3.55
C ASN A 67 -14.48 -2.72 -2.69
N SER A 68 -15.53 -2.12 -3.25
CA SER A 68 -16.42 -1.18 -2.54
C SER A 68 -15.69 -0.06 -1.79
N ASN A 69 -14.55 0.40 -2.27
CA ASN A 69 -13.89 1.61 -1.77
C ASN A 69 -14.47 2.82 -2.53
N ASN A 70 -14.47 4.01 -1.92
CA ASN A 70 -15.12 5.18 -2.49
C ASN A 70 -14.34 5.77 -3.68
N GLU A 71 -13.02 5.61 -3.67
CA GLU A 71 -12.13 5.89 -4.78
C GLU A 71 -11.57 4.54 -5.33
N ASP A 72 -10.29 4.47 -5.69
CA ASP A 72 -9.71 3.26 -6.28
C ASP A 72 -9.57 2.08 -5.31
N GLY A 73 -9.66 0.84 -5.82
CA GLY A 73 -9.29 -0.34 -5.05
C GLY A 73 -7.79 -0.34 -4.69
N ILE A 74 -6.95 -0.04 -5.68
CA ILE A 74 -5.51 0.16 -5.54
C ILE A 74 -5.14 1.45 -6.29
N HIS A 75 -4.56 2.41 -5.59
CA HIS A 75 -4.02 3.65 -6.12
C HIS A 75 -2.51 3.65 -5.96
N ILE A 76 -1.77 3.98 -7.02
CA ILE A 76 -0.31 4.05 -7.01
C ILE A 76 0.12 5.35 -7.65
N SER A 77 0.72 6.24 -6.87
CA SER A 77 1.47 7.39 -7.36
C SER A 77 2.96 7.06 -7.35
N TYR A 78 3.71 7.63 -8.30
CA TYR A 78 5.16 7.50 -8.37
C TYR A 78 5.76 8.86 -8.65
N ASP A 79 6.50 9.39 -7.69
CA ASP A 79 7.03 10.77 -7.80
C ASP A 79 8.19 10.89 -8.79
N GLY A 80 8.74 9.77 -9.29
CA GLY A 80 9.82 9.81 -10.28
C GLY A 80 11.16 10.27 -9.71
N GLY A 81 12.24 9.60 -10.09
CA GLY A 81 13.60 10.01 -9.77
C GLY A 81 14.56 8.84 -9.59
N GLU A 82 15.59 8.78 -10.43
CA GLU A 82 16.74 7.91 -10.19
C GLU A 82 17.43 8.36 -8.90
N ARG A 83 17.34 7.56 -7.82
CA ARG A 83 18.12 7.84 -6.61
C ARG A 83 19.55 7.38 -6.85
N ARG A 84 20.36 8.23 -7.46
CA ARG A 84 21.82 8.01 -7.56
C ARG A 84 22.41 8.03 -6.15
N LEU A 85 22.69 6.84 -5.64
CA LEU A 85 23.46 6.65 -4.42
C LEU A 85 24.93 6.63 -4.82
N TYR A 86 25.63 7.73 -4.55
CA TYR A 86 27.10 7.74 -4.58
C TYR A 86 27.58 7.01 -3.32
N TYR A 87 28.33 5.93 -3.50
CA TYR A 87 29.03 5.22 -2.43
C TYR A 87 30.46 5.72 -2.30
#